data_AF-A0A2T3GBI1-F1
#
_entry.id   AF-A0A2T3GBI1-F1
#
_cell.length_a   1.000
_cell.length_b   1.000
_cell.length_c   1.000
_cell.angle_alpha   90.00
_cell.angle_beta   90.00
_cell.angle_gamma   90.00
#
_symmetry.space_group_name_H-M   'P 1'
#
loop_
_entity.id
_entity.type
_entity.pdbx_description
1 polymer ?
#
loop_
_entity_poly.entity_id
_entity_poly.type
_entity_poly.pdbx_seq_one_letter_code
_entity_poly.pdbx_strand_id
1 'polypeptide(L)'
;MPTFTREEIVHLGDLARIALTDEEITRLQGELNVIADSINKVQEVASDDVPPTANPVPLEAYLRPDEPVTPLTQAEALAGGPKTEAGMFVAPRILGSEE
;
A
#
# COMPACT_ATOMS: atom_id res chain seq x y z
N MET A 1 21.12 -5.98 -6.01
CA MET A 1 19.76 -5.41 -6.21
C MET A 1 19.86 -4.21 -7.13
N PRO A 2 18.84 -3.90 -7.95
CA PRO A 2 18.93 -2.77 -8.87
C PRO A 2 19.04 -1.48 -8.07
N THR A 3 19.88 -0.58 -8.57
CA THR A 3 19.89 0.82 -8.15
C THR A 3 18.59 1.43 -8.64
N PHE A 4 17.81 2.05 -7.74
CA PHE A 4 16.59 2.74 -8.10
C PHE A 4 16.88 3.84 -9.14
N THR A 5 16.38 3.65 -10.36
CA THR A 5 16.44 4.66 -11.43
C THR A 5 15.32 5.67 -11.27
N ARG A 6 15.40 6.78 -12.02
CA ARG A 6 14.33 7.78 -12.03
C ARG A 6 12.99 7.15 -12.44
N GLU A 7 13.01 6.34 -13.49
CA GLU A 7 11.85 5.65 -14.04
C GLU A 7 11.23 4.70 -13.02
N GLU A 8 12.04 4.00 -12.23
CA GLU A 8 11.57 3.13 -11.16
C GLU A 8 10.89 3.92 -10.02
N ILE A 9 11.40 5.11 -9.68
CA ILE A 9 10.75 5.98 -8.68
C ILE A 9 9.41 6.51 -9.18
N VAL A 10 9.33 6.91 -10.46
CA VAL A 10 8.06 7.33 -11.08
C VAL A 10 7.06 6.18 -11.04
N HIS A 11 7.48 4.99 -11.48
CA HIS A 11 6.64 3.80 -11.48
C HIS A 11 6.16 3.42 -10.08
N LEU A 12 7.04 3.52 -9.08
CA LEU A 12 6.69 3.28 -7.68
C LEU A 12 5.65 4.28 -7.17
N GLY A 13 5.78 5.56 -7.53
CA GLY A 13 4.79 6.59 -7.22
C GLY A 13 3.41 6.25 -7.79
N ASP A 14 3.35 5.81 -9.05
CA ASP A 14 2.10 5.41 -9.70
C ASP A 14 1.44 4.21 -9.00
N LEU A 15 2.22 3.18 -8.64
CA LEU A 15 1.73 2.02 -7.89
C LEU A 15 1.20 2.42 -6.51
N ALA A 16 1.86 3.35 -5.84
CA ALA A 16 1.47 3.87 -4.54
C ALA A 16 0.37 4.93 -4.60
N ARG A 17 -0.07 5.35 -5.81
CA ARG A 17 -1.00 6.46 -6.03
C ARG A 17 -0.51 7.80 -5.44
N ILE A 18 0.80 8.03 -5.48
CA ILE A 18 1.45 9.26 -5.03
C ILE A 18 1.96 10.02 -6.26
N ALA A 19 1.39 11.20 -6.51
CA ALA A 19 1.87 12.10 -7.55
C ALA A 19 3.14 12.82 -7.05
N LEU A 20 4.31 12.35 -7.50
CA LEU A 20 5.61 12.91 -7.13
C LEU A 20 6.02 14.04 -8.07
N THR A 21 6.60 15.09 -7.51
CA THR A 21 7.26 16.15 -8.27
C THR A 21 8.65 15.72 -8.75
N ASP A 22 9.20 16.41 -9.75
CA ASP A 22 10.54 16.12 -10.27
C ASP A 22 11.66 16.22 -9.21
N GLU A 23 11.50 17.15 -8.27
CA GLU A 23 12.39 17.35 -7.13
C GLU A 23 12.30 16.16 -6.17
N GLU A 24 11.08 15.75 -5.81
CA GLU A 24 10.85 14.60 -4.94
C GLU A 24 11.37 13.31 -5.55
N ILE A 25 11.20 13.11 -6.87
CA ILE A 25 11.75 11.95 -7.58
C ILE A 25 13.27 11.90 -7.41
N THR A 26 13.95 13.02 -7.62
CA THR A 26 15.42 13.10 -7.52
C THR A 26 15.90 12.84 -6.09
N ARG A 27 15.21 13.41 -5.10
CA ARG A 27 15.50 13.21 -3.68
C ARG A 27 15.28 11.75 -3.26
N LEU A 28 14.11 11.19 -3.57
CA LEU A 28 13.73 9.82 -3.23
C LEU A 28 14.64 8.79 -3.90
N GLN A 29 15.10 9.07 -5.12
CA GLN A 29 16.09 8.22 -5.79
C GLN A 29 17.35 8.03 -4.94
N GLY A 30 17.89 9.11 -4.36
CA GLY A 30 19.03 9.04 -3.46
C GLY A 30 18.71 8.29 -2.16
N GLU A 31 17.62 8.68 -1.49
CA GLU A 31 17.21 8.11 -0.20
C GLU A 31 16.91 6.60 -0.30
N LEU A 32 16.19 6.16 -1.33
CA LEU A 32 15.81 4.76 -1.51
C LEU A 32 17.01 3.87 -1.86
N ASN A 33 18.02 4.40 -2.55
CA ASN A 33 19.26 3.66 -2.79
C ASN A 33 20.04 3.43 -1.48
N VAL A 34 20.08 4.40 -0.56
CA VAL A 34 20.69 4.21 0.78
C VAL A 34 19.92 3.16 1.61
N ILE A 35 18.59 3.16 1.50
CA ILE A 35 17.75 2.15 2.15
C ILE A 35 18.00 0.76 1.55
N ALA A 36 18.11 0.65 0.22
CA ALA A 36 18.44 -0.60 -0.46
C ALA A 36 19.78 -1.18 0.00
N ASP A 37 20.79 -0.34 0.16
CA ASP A 37 22.10 -0.74 0.70
C ASP A 37 21.99 -1.27 2.14
N SER A 38 21.11 -0.68 2.94
CA SER A 38 20.85 -1.15 4.32
C SER A 38 20.13 -2.50 4.33
N ILE A 39 19.19 -2.72 3.40
CA ILE A 39 18.49 -4.00 3.22
C ILE A 39 19.47 -5.10 2.77
N ASN A 40 20.44 -4.78 1.91
CA ASN A 40 21.45 -5.75 1.44
C ASN A 40 22.22 -6.38 2.61
N LYS A 41 22.51 -5.61 3.68
CA LYS A 41 23.18 -6.15 4.89
C LYS A 41 22.36 -7.23 5.59
N VAL A 42 21.03 -7.14 5.54
CA VAL A 42 20.14 -8.17 6.12
C VAL A 42 20.17 -9.44 5.26
N GLN A 43 20.27 -9.30 3.93
CA GLN A 43 20.36 -10.43 3.00
C GLN A 43 21.66 -11.23 3.14
N GLU A 44 22.73 -10.66 3.73
CA GLU A 44 23.96 -11.40 4.04
C GLU A 44 23.75 -12.50 5.09
N VAL A 45 22.69 -12.39 5.90
CA VAL A 45 22.40 -13.33 7.01
C VAL A 45 21.12 -14.13 6.76
N ALA A 46 20.15 -13.57 6.01
CA ALA A 46 18.91 -14.24 5.67
C ALA A 46 19.12 -15.22 4.50
N SER A 47 19.38 -16.49 4.82
CA SER A 47 19.56 -17.59 3.87
C SER A 47 18.30 -18.43 3.68
N ASP A 48 18.27 -19.28 2.65
CA ASP A 48 17.11 -20.10 2.26
C ASP A 48 16.66 -21.11 3.34
N ASP A 49 17.53 -21.44 4.29
CA ASP A 49 17.24 -22.31 5.44
C ASP A 49 16.52 -21.57 6.59
N VAL A 50 16.42 -20.24 6.53
CA VAL A 50 15.65 -19.43 7.46
C VAL A 50 14.22 -19.27 6.92
N PRO A 51 13.22 -19.96 7.50
CA PRO A 51 11.84 -19.82 7.03
C PRO A 51 11.32 -18.39 7.28
N PRO A 52 10.58 -17.80 6.33
CA PRO A 52 10.01 -16.47 6.50
C PRO A 52 9.00 -16.46 7.64
N THR A 53 9.10 -15.45 8.50
CA THR A 53 8.16 -15.26 9.62
C THR A 53 7.06 -14.27 9.23
N ALA A 54 5.88 -14.78 8.88
CA ALA A 54 4.73 -13.94 8.53
C ALA A 54 4.02 -13.36 9.77
N ASN A 55 3.90 -14.16 10.84
CA ASN A 55 3.31 -13.74 12.11
C ASN A 55 4.27 -14.15 13.24
N PRO A 56 4.56 -13.27 14.19
CA PRO A 56 5.44 -13.59 15.33
C PRO A 56 4.77 -14.53 16.34
N VAL A 57 3.44 -14.66 16.28
CA VAL A 57 2.64 -15.55 17.12
C VAL A 57 2.03 -16.63 16.22
N PRO A 58 2.01 -17.91 16.64
CA PRO A 58 1.28 -18.94 15.90
C PRO A 58 -0.21 -18.59 15.88
N LEU A 59 -0.72 -18.32 14.67
CA LEU A 59 -2.15 -18.10 14.44
C LEU A 59 -2.76 -19.39 13.91
N GLU A 60 -3.85 -19.81 14.53
CA GLU A 60 -4.74 -20.81 13.95
C GLU A 60 -5.74 -20.11 13.02
N ALA A 61 -6.22 -20.81 12.00
CA ALA A 61 -7.23 -20.29 11.09
C ALA A 61 -8.60 -20.26 11.78
N TYR A 62 -8.81 -19.27 12.65
CA TYR A 62 -10.08 -19.06 13.32
C TYR A 62 -11.12 -18.59 12.32
N LEU A 63 -12.18 -19.38 12.16
CA LEU A 63 -13.35 -18.99 11.38
C LEU A 63 -14.30 -18.18 12.26
N ARG A 64 -14.81 -17.08 11.71
CA ARG A 64 -15.94 -16.38 12.30
C ARG A 64 -17.22 -17.18 12.01
N PRO A 65 -18.17 -17.31 12.96
CA PRO A 65 -19.50 -17.84 12.69
C PRO A 65 -20.20 -17.07 11.56
N ASP A 66 -21.06 -17.77 10.82
CA ASP A 66 -21.91 -17.19 9.78
C ASP A 66 -23.21 -16.65 10.39
N GLU A 67 -23.08 -15.62 11.22
CA GLU A 67 -24.19 -14.98 11.93
C GLU A 67 -24.28 -13.49 11.58
N PRO A 68 -25.48 -12.98 11.25
CA PRO A 68 -25.65 -11.57 10.96
C PRO A 68 -25.47 -10.72 12.22
N VAL A 69 -24.78 -9.59 12.09
CA VAL A 69 -24.63 -8.57 13.14
C VAL A 69 -25.29 -7.28 12.70
N THR A 70 -25.70 -6.44 13.67
CA THR A 70 -26.26 -5.12 13.37
C THR A 70 -25.21 -4.27 12.64
N PRO A 71 -25.47 -3.85 11.37
CA PRO A 71 -24.55 -2.98 10.66
C PRO A 71 -24.64 -1.54 11.19
N LEU A 72 -23.66 -0.72 10.80
CA LEU A 72 -23.77 0.74 10.97
C LEU A 72 -25.01 1.26 10.25
N THR A 73 -25.62 2.31 10.79
CA THR A 73 -26.62 3.10 10.06
C THR A 73 -25.97 3.78 8.86
N GLN A 74 -26.77 4.13 7.85
CA GLN A 74 -26.25 4.85 6.68
C GLN A 74 -25.58 6.18 7.08
N ALA A 75 -26.12 6.87 8.09
CA ALA A 75 -25.54 8.12 8.60
C ALA A 75 -24.16 7.89 9.24
N GLU A 76 -24.02 6.84 10.07
CA GLU A 76 -22.73 6.49 10.70
C GLU A 76 -21.70 6.06 9.65
N ALA A 77 -22.09 5.26 8.67
CA ALA A 77 -21.20 4.82 7.60
C ALA A 77 -20.69 6.00 6.74
N LEU A 78 -21.50 7.02 6.53
CA LEU A 78 -21.17 8.19 5.71
C LEU A 78 -20.48 9.32 6.48
N ALA A 79 -20.40 9.25 7.81
CA ALA A 79 -19.94 10.35 8.67
C ALA A 79 -18.50 10.82 8.37
N GLY A 80 -17.64 9.95 7.85
CA GLY A 80 -16.27 10.26 7.46
C GLY A 80 -16.07 10.53 5.96
N GLY A 81 -17.13 10.55 5.17
CA GLY A 81 -17.04 10.72 3.71
C GLY A 81 -16.64 12.14 3.33
N PRO A 82 -15.65 12.33 2.43
CA PRO A 82 -15.23 13.67 2.00
C PRO A 82 -16.33 14.42 1.24
N LYS A 83 -17.18 13.70 0.51
CA LYS A 83 -18.41 14.20 -0.11
C LYS A 83 -19.44 13.09 -0.15
N THR A 84 -20.65 13.39 0.29
CA THR A 84 -21.76 12.44 0.34
C THR A 84 -23.02 13.08 -0.21
N GLU A 85 -23.80 12.35 -1.01
CA GLU A 85 -25.03 12.84 -1.62
C GLU A 85 -26.01 11.68 -1.78
N ALA A 86 -27.30 11.92 -1.49
CA ALA A 86 -28.37 10.93 -1.61
C ALA A 86 -28.05 9.54 -0.99
N GLY A 87 -27.35 9.52 0.14
CA GLY A 87 -26.98 8.28 0.84
C GLY A 87 -25.79 7.53 0.25
N MET A 88 -24.96 8.17 -0.57
CA MET A 88 -23.80 7.58 -1.25
C MET A 88 -22.53 8.42 -1.06
N PHE A 89 -21.36 7.78 -1.21
CA PHE A 89 -20.09 8.49 -1.39
C PHE A 89 -20.00 9.02 -2.82
N VAL A 90 -19.59 10.28 -2.97
CA VAL A 90 -19.41 10.90 -4.29
C VAL A 90 -17.94 10.90 -4.66
N ALA A 91 -17.64 10.34 -5.83
CA ALA A 91 -16.30 10.32 -6.42
C ALA A 91 -16.35 10.79 -7.88
N PRO A 92 -15.22 11.24 -8.46
CA PRO A 92 -15.11 11.44 -9.90
C PRO A 92 -15.51 10.18 -10.66
N ARG A 93 -16.16 10.35 -11.81
CA ARG A 93 -16.53 9.23 -12.67
C ARG A 93 -15.27 8.48 -13.10
N ILE A 94 -15.25 7.17 -12.89
CA ILE A 94 -14.23 6.29 -13.45
C ILE A 94 -14.50 6.23 -14.95
N LEU A 95 -13.71 6.95 -15.73
CA LEU A 95 -13.60 6.75 -17.16
C LEU A 95 -12.64 5.57 -17.34
N GLY A 96 -13.02 4.55 -18.10
CA GLY A 96 -12.07 3.51 -18.50
C GLY A 96 -10.90 4.18 -19.20
N SER A 97 -9.67 3.69 -18.97
CA SER A 97 -8.50 4.16 -19.71
C SER A 97 -8.77 4.03 -21.21
N GLU A 98 -8.71 5.14 -21.94
CA GLU A 98 -8.41 5.07 -23.37
C GLU A 98 -6.99 4.48 -23.47
N GLU A 99 -6.84 3.43 -24.28
CA GLU A 99 -5.53 2.83 -24.59
C GLU A 99 -4.54 3.87 -25.15
#